data_AF-A0A9X2I2V0-F1
#
_entry.id   AF-A0A9X2I2V0-F1
#
_cell.length_a   1.000
_cell.length_b   1.000
_cell.length_c   1.000
_cell.angle_alpha   90.00
_cell.angle_beta   90.00
_cell.angle_gamma   90.00
#
_symmetry.space_group_name_H-M   'P 1'
#
loop_
_entity.id
_entity.type
_entity.pdbx_description
1 polymer ?
#
loop_
_entity_poly.entity_id
_entity_poly.type
_entity_poly.pdbx_seq_one_letter_code
_entity_poly.pdbx_strand_id
1 'polypeptide(L)'
;MKITYLIIFFSTISVYSQEIEYELIFKDSCSEKIIESDLYHLEKNGKSYSTFESDEGKIILPEKGLYKLFASEIGEVHQVEINQEINSDTLYIPKIREYLLTHTEPNYIFRKCDKKCEGIETGYYSNGTIRLVGEFKNELVVGELKRFYPNGKIKEVSIYNKRGFLTKKTEFDENGELIK
;
A
#
# COMPACT_ATOMS: atom_id res chain seq x y z
N MET A 1 -12.86 73.87 -7.29
CA MET A 1 -13.20 72.46 -7.01
C MET A 1 -12.05 71.58 -7.47
N LYS A 2 -11.26 71.01 -6.55
CA LYS A 2 -10.23 70.01 -6.85
C LYS A 2 -10.83 68.65 -6.50
N ILE A 3 -11.02 67.79 -7.50
CA ILE A 3 -11.51 66.41 -7.32
C ILE A 3 -10.27 65.53 -7.16
N THR A 4 -10.02 65.07 -5.94
CA THR A 4 -8.95 64.15 -5.62
C THR A 4 -9.43 62.74 -5.94
N TYR A 5 -8.87 62.11 -6.98
CA TYR A 5 -9.17 60.72 -7.30
C TYR A 5 -8.42 59.80 -6.32
N LEU A 6 -9.16 59.05 -5.52
CA LEU A 6 -8.65 57.96 -4.69
C LEU A 6 -8.59 56.71 -5.58
N ILE A 7 -7.41 56.39 -6.13
CA ILE A 7 -7.19 55.10 -6.79
C ILE A 7 -7.09 54.03 -5.71
N ILE A 8 -8.14 53.24 -5.58
CA ILE A 8 -8.14 52.00 -4.79
C ILE A 8 -7.53 50.93 -5.68
N PHE A 9 -6.26 50.61 -5.43
CA PHE A 9 -5.57 49.49 -6.05
C PHE A 9 -6.12 48.21 -5.41
N PHE A 10 -7.13 47.60 -6.04
CA PHE A 10 -7.52 46.22 -5.72
C PHE A 10 -6.42 45.30 -6.21
N SER A 11 -5.41 45.05 -5.36
CA SER A 11 -4.51 43.93 -5.57
C SER A 11 -5.34 42.65 -5.40
N THR A 12 -5.72 42.02 -6.50
CA THR A 12 -6.19 40.64 -6.45
C THR A 12 -5.01 39.81 -5.93
N ILE A 13 -5.06 39.43 -4.66
CA ILE A 13 -4.17 38.41 -4.14
C ILE A 13 -4.61 37.14 -4.84
N SER A 14 -3.96 36.82 -5.96
CA SER A 14 -3.99 35.49 -6.53
C SER A 14 -3.34 34.60 -5.47
N VAL A 15 -4.15 33.98 -4.61
CA VAL A 15 -3.70 32.86 -3.81
C VAL A 15 -3.45 31.75 -4.83
N TYR A 16 -2.25 31.74 -5.41
CA TYR A 16 -1.76 30.57 -6.11
C TYR A 16 -1.68 29.49 -5.04
N SER A 17 -2.67 28.62 -5.01
CA SER A 17 -2.54 27.34 -4.34
C SER A 17 -1.40 26.65 -5.05
N GLN A 18 -0.22 26.63 -4.43
CA GLN A 18 0.93 25.95 -5.02
C GLN A 18 0.64 24.46 -4.90
N GLU A 19 0.24 23.89 -6.02
CA GLU A 19 -0.03 22.46 -6.16
C GLU A 19 1.23 21.65 -5.77
N ILE A 20 1.02 20.54 -5.07
CA ILE A 20 2.09 19.63 -4.64
C ILE A 20 2.03 18.42 -5.56
N GLU A 21 3.11 18.17 -6.29
CA GLU A 21 3.27 16.97 -7.11
C GLU A 21 3.84 15.87 -6.22
N TYR A 22 3.06 14.82 -5.99
CA TYR A 22 3.47 13.67 -5.18
C TYR A 22 3.82 12.47 -6.05
N GLU A 23 4.89 11.76 -5.69
CA GLU A 23 5.35 10.55 -6.36
C GLU A 23 5.54 9.38 -5.39
N LEU A 24 5.05 8.19 -5.75
CA LEU A 24 5.36 6.95 -5.04
C LEU A 24 6.35 6.10 -5.82
N ILE A 25 7.46 5.78 -5.17
CA ILE A 25 8.49 4.91 -5.73
C ILE A 25 8.42 3.55 -5.03
N PHE A 26 8.49 2.46 -5.80
CA PHE A 26 8.73 1.13 -5.26
C PHE A 26 10.17 0.71 -5.42
N LYS A 27 10.67 0.00 -4.40
CA LYS A 27 11.94 -0.71 -4.45
C LYS A 27 11.70 -2.19 -4.21
N ASP A 28 12.06 -3.04 -5.17
CA ASP A 28 11.90 -4.48 -5.01
C ASP A 28 12.91 -5.01 -3.98
N SER A 29 12.42 -5.60 -2.88
CA SER A 29 13.26 -6.06 -1.77
C SER A 29 14.22 -7.21 -2.11
N CYS A 30 14.10 -7.80 -3.30
CA CYS A 30 14.90 -8.93 -3.74
C CYS A 30 16.02 -8.50 -4.69
N SER A 31 15.73 -7.56 -5.58
CA SER A 31 16.62 -7.10 -6.65
C SER A 31 17.18 -5.71 -6.42
N GLU A 32 16.65 -4.96 -5.44
CA GLU A 32 16.93 -3.53 -5.20
C GLU A 32 16.53 -2.62 -6.37
N LYS A 33 15.82 -3.15 -7.38
CA LYS A 33 15.38 -2.41 -8.55
C LYS A 33 14.31 -1.38 -8.15
N ILE A 34 14.48 -0.17 -8.66
CA ILE A 34 13.50 0.93 -8.56
C ILE A 34 12.42 0.73 -9.62
N ILE A 35 11.17 0.88 -9.20
CA ILE A 35 9.96 0.72 -10.01
C ILE A 35 9.10 1.95 -9.72
N GLU A 36 8.91 2.80 -10.71
CA GLU A 36 7.93 3.89 -10.65
C GLU A 36 6.52 3.28 -10.61
N SER A 37 5.67 3.79 -9.72
CA SER A 37 4.32 3.28 -9.50
C SER A 37 3.29 4.12 -10.23
N ASP A 38 2.38 3.46 -10.94
CA ASP A 38 1.18 4.10 -11.48
C ASP A 38 -0.10 3.61 -10.79
N LEU A 39 -0.04 2.65 -9.85
CA LEU A 39 -1.24 2.06 -9.21
C LEU A 39 -1.34 2.41 -7.73
N TYR A 40 -1.20 3.69 -7.40
CA TYR A 40 -1.52 4.21 -6.07
C TYR A 40 -2.50 5.37 -6.13
N HIS A 41 -3.15 5.63 -5.00
CA HIS A 41 -3.96 6.82 -4.82
C HIS A 41 -3.80 7.36 -3.40
N LEU A 42 -4.07 8.65 -3.25
CA LEU A 42 -4.06 9.36 -1.98
C LEU A 42 -5.48 9.75 -1.61
N GLU A 43 -5.84 9.62 -0.34
CA GLU A 43 -7.14 10.07 0.17
C GLU A 43 -6.94 11.06 1.32
N LYS A 44 -7.70 12.15 1.28
CA LYS A 44 -7.81 13.10 2.39
C LYS A 44 -9.23 13.62 2.49
N ASN A 45 -9.78 13.60 3.71
CA ASN A 45 -11.15 14.07 4.00
C ASN A 45 -12.22 13.45 3.09
N GLY A 46 -12.08 12.17 2.73
CA GLY A 46 -13.02 11.46 1.85
C GLY A 46 -12.88 11.79 0.35
N LYS A 47 -11.93 12.64 -0.04
CA LYS A 47 -11.59 12.89 -1.44
C LYS A 47 -10.38 12.06 -1.83
N SER A 48 -10.51 11.32 -2.93
CA SER A 48 -9.44 10.52 -3.54
C SER A 48 -8.77 11.28 -4.67
N TYR A 49 -7.47 11.10 -4.80
CA TYR A 49 -6.59 11.65 -5.82
C TYR A 49 -5.80 10.48 -6.41
N SER A 50 -5.80 10.32 -7.73
CA SER A 50 -5.23 9.15 -8.40
C SER A 50 -4.33 9.54 -9.56
N THR A 51 -3.43 8.64 -9.92
CA THR A 51 -2.47 8.75 -11.04
C THR A 51 -3.13 8.89 -12.42
N PHE A 52 -4.39 8.46 -12.58
CA PHE A 52 -5.13 8.51 -13.86
C PHE A 52 -5.32 9.91 -14.45
N GLU A 53 -5.07 10.96 -13.65
CA GLU A 53 -5.15 12.35 -14.09
C GLU A 53 -3.78 12.91 -14.54
N SER A 54 -2.71 12.10 -14.53
CA SER A 54 -1.34 12.48 -14.88
C SER A 54 -0.68 11.52 -15.88
N ASP A 55 0.24 12.02 -16.70
CA ASP A 55 0.97 11.21 -17.69
C ASP A 55 2.21 10.50 -17.11
N GLU A 56 2.64 10.83 -15.89
CA GLU A 56 3.91 10.37 -15.29
C GLU A 56 3.77 9.63 -13.95
N GLY A 57 2.57 9.14 -13.60
CA GLY A 57 2.38 8.41 -12.33
C GLY A 57 2.43 9.29 -11.08
N LYS A 58 2.28 10.60 -11.24
CA LYS A 58 2.37 11.59 -10.15
C LYS A 58 1.01 12.18 -9.83
N ILE A 59 0.75 12.41 -8.55
CA ILE A 59 -0.53 12.92 -8.09
C ILE A 59 -0.40 14.39 -7.73
N ILE A 60 -1.20 15.24 -8.38
CA ILE A 60 -1.30 16.65 -8.05
C ILE A 60 -2.25 16.82 -6.86
N LEU A 61 -1.73 17.39 -5.77
CA LEU A 61 -2.46 17.61 -4.53
C LEU A 61 -2.71 19.10 -4.30
N PRO A 62 -3.94 19.48 -3.90
CA PRO A 62 -4.32 20.88 -3.75
C PRO A 62 -3.79 21.50 -2.45
N GLU A 63 -3.39 20.70 -1.47
CA GLU A 63 -2.97 21.18 -0.15
C GLU A 63 -2.02 20.20 0.56
N LYS A 64 -1.27 20.72 1.54
CA LYS A 64 -0.42 19.92 2.43
C LYS A 64 -1.23 19.21 3.52
N GLY A 65 -0.60 18.26 4.21
CA GLY A 65 -1.12 17.65 5.44
C GLY A 65 -1.08 16.13 5.41
N LEU A 66 -1.88 15.51 6.27
CA LEU A 66 -1.97 14.05 6.39
C LEU A 66 -2.88 13.46 5.31
N TYR A 67 -2.37 12.46 4.61
CA TYR A 67 -3.07 11.68 3.61
C TYR A 67 -3.01 10.18 3.95
N LYS A 68 -4.00 9.42 3.49
CA LYS A 68 -3.90 7.97 3.38
C LYS A 68 -3.36 7.64 1.99
N LEU A 69 -2.19 7.02 1.93
CA LEU A 69 -1.60 6.46 0.72
C LEU A 69 -2.04 5.00 0.58
N PHE A 70 -2.73 4.69 -0.52
CA PHE A 70 -3.12 3.34 -0.89
C PHE A 70 -2.16 2.82 -1.96
N ALA A 71 -1.22 1.98 -1.54
CA ALA A 71 -0.19 1.37 -2.38
C ALA A 71 -0.73 0.04 -2.95
N SER A 72 -1.47 0.11 -4.06
CA SER A 72 -2.26 -1.04 -4.55
C SER A 72 -1.39 -2.21 -5.00
N GLU A 73 -0.19 -1.95 -5.53
CA GLU A 73 0.77 -2.97 -5.95
C GLU A 73 1.13 -3.96 -4.84
N ILE A 74 1.19 -3.47 -3.61
CA ILE A 74 1.55 -4.26 -2.42
C ILE A 74 0.36 -4.48 -1.48
N GLY A 75 -0.80 -3.87 -1.78
CA GLY A 75 -2.02 -3.98 -0.98
C GLY A 75 -1.86 -3.38 0.42
N GLU A 76 -1.07 -2.31 0.55
CA GLU A 76 -0.81 -1.63 1.83
C GLU A 76 -1.43 -0.23 1.86
N VAL A 77 -1.80 0.22 3.07
CA VAL A 77 -2.30 1.58 3.31
C VAL A 77 -1.42 2.24 4.36
N HIS A 78 -0.91 3.43 4.04
CA HIS A 78 0.01 4.19 4.89
C HIS A 78 -0.57 5.56 5.19
N GLN A 79 -0.29 6.09 6.38
CA GLN A 79 -0.55 7.49 6.67
C GLN A 79 0.73 8.28 6.41
N VAL A 80 0.67 9.24 5.50
CA VAL A 80 1.82 10.05 5.06
C VAL A 80 1.55 11.53 5.30
N GLU A 81 2.56 12.26 5.79
CA GLU A 81 2.50 13.71 5.93
C GLU A 81 3.17 14.35 4.71
N ILE A 82 2.37 15.03 3.88
CA ILE A 82 2.81 15.61 2.62
C ILE A 82 2.92 17.12 2.74
N ASN A 83 4.01 17.68 2.23
CA ASN A 83 4.21 19.12 2.09
C ASN A 83 5.12 19.41 0.87
N GLN A 84 5.59 20.65 0.71
CA GLN A 84 6.42 21.03 -0.45
C GLN A 84 7.83 20.40 -0.46
N GLU A 85 8.35 20.02 0.71
CA GLU A 85 9.65 19.36 0.85
C GLU A 85 9.51 17.83 0.91
N ILE A 86 8.37 17.35 1.40
CA ILE A 86 8.04 15.92 1.55
C ILE A 86 6.90 15.61 0.59
N ASN A 87 7.27 15.37 -0.68
CA ASN A 87 6.35 15.10 -1.76
C ASN A 87 6.64 13.76 -2.46
N SER A 88 7.35 12.85 -1.81
CA SER A 88 7.51 11.48 -2.30
C SER A 88 7.69 10.50 -1.16
N ASP A 89 7.46 9.23 -1.44
CA ASP A 89 7.77 8.13 -0.53
C ASP A 89 8.35 6.94 -1.31
N THR A 90 9.11 6.09 -0.61
CA THR A 90 9.66 4.85 -1.17
C THR A 90 9.17 3.66 -0.36
N LEU A 91 8.33 2.82 -0.97
CA LEU A 91 7.85 1.59 -0.38
C LEU A 91 8.57 0.37 -0.95
N TYR A 92 8.63 -0.69 -0.14
CA TYR A 92 9.34 -1.92 -0.51
C TYR A 92 8.36 -2.99 -0.97
N ILE A 93 8.56 -3.52 -2.18
CA ILE A 93 7.81 -4.71 -2.63
C ILE A 93 8.29 -5.89 -1.78
N PRO A 94 7.38 -6.62 -1.11
CA PRO A 94 7.78 -7.62 -0.12
C PRO A 94 8.47 -8.82 -0.76
N LYS A 95 9.41 -9.41 -0.02
CA LYS A 95 10.17 -10.61 -0.47
C LYS A 95 9.28 -11.82 -0.72
N ILE A 96 8.28 -12.05 0.14
CA ILE A 96 7.34 -13.18 -0.03
C ILE A 96 6.11 -12.69 -0.79
N ARG A 97 5.90 -13.22 -1.99
CA ARG A 97 4.74 -12.90 -2.83
C ARG A 97 3.80 -14.10 -2.91
N GLU A 98 2.51 -13.78 -3.00
CA GLU A 98 1.41 -14.73 -3.09
C GLU A 98 0.81 -14.67 -4.48
N TYR A 99 0.59 -15.83 -5.09
CA TYR A 99 0.02 -15.95 -6.43
C TYR A 99 -1.17 -16.91 -6.40
N LEU A 100 -2.28 -16.47 -6.99
CA LEU A 100 -3.47 -17.30 -7.15
C LEU A 100 -3.30 -18.28 -8.33
N LEU A 101 -3.51 -19.57 -8.09
CA LEU A 101 -3.62 -20.57 -9.13
C LEU A 101 -5.08 -20.69 -9.60
N THR A 102 -5.34 -20.37 -10.87
CA THR A 102 -6.69 -20.22 -11.44
C THR A 102 -7.27 -21.51 -12.05
N HIS A 103 -6.47 -22.58 -12.17
CA HIS A 103 -6.87 -23.82 -12.88
C HIS A 103 -7.21 -25.01 -11.97
N THR A 104 -7.13 -24.83 -10.65
CA THR A 104 -7.55 -25.80 -9.62
C THR A 104 -8.34 -25.03 -8.58
N GLU A 105 -9.18 -25.68 -7.75
CA GLU A 105 -9.79 -25.04 -6.56
C GLU A 105 -8.79 -24.06 -5.92
N PRO A 106 -9.20 -22.82 -5.57
CA PRO A 106 -8.30 -21.70 -5.38
C PRO A 106 -7.17 -22.09 -4.42
N ASN A 107 -5.99 -22.28 -5.00
CA ASN A 107 -4.79 -22.65 -4.29
C ASN A 107 -3.80 -21.51 -4.48
N TYR A 108 -3.07 -21.20 -3.42
CA TYR A 108 -2.12 -20.10 -3.43
C TYR A 108 -0.72 -20.68 -3.37
N ILE A 109 0.15 -20.20 -4.27
CA ILE A 109 1.58 -20.49 -4.19
C ILE A 109 2.32 -19.27 -3.67
N PHE A 110 3.38 -19.54 -2.91
CA PHE A 110 4.20 -18.52 -2.27
C PHE A 110 5.64 -18.66 -2.75
N ARG A 111 6.22 -17.53 -3.17
CA ARG A 111 7.63 -17.44 -3.52
C ARG A 111 8.30 -16.38 -2.67
N LYS A 112 9.52 -16.67 -2.23
CA LYS A 112 10.43 -15.74 -1.57
C LYS A 112 11.46 -15.30 -2.59
N CYS A 113 11.25 -14.12 -3.17
CA CYS A 113 11.99 -13.67 -4.34
C CYS A 113 11.84 -14.70 -5.47
N ASP A 114 12.96 -15.18 -6.02
CA ASP A 114 12.99 -16.22 -7.07
C ASP A 114 12.99 -17.64 -6.52
N LYS A 115 12.94 -17.80 -5.18
CA LYS A 115 12.94 -19.11 -4.52
C LYS A 115 11.54 -19.52 -4.15
N LYS A 116 11.28 -20.81 -4.25
CA LYS A 116 10.10 -21.45 -3.68
C LYS A 116 10.11 -21.30 -2.17
N CYS A 117 8.97 -20.96 -1.55
CA CYS A 117 8.86 -21.05 -0.10
C CYS A 117 8.92 -22.52 0.33
N GLU A 118 9.72 -22.81 1.36
CA GLU A 118 9.94 -24.15 1.92
C GLU A 118 10.21 -24.04 3.42
N GLY A 119 9.60 -24.91 4.22
CA GLY A 119 9.68 -24.86 5.68
C GLY A 119 8.92 -23.68 6.27
N ILE A 120 9.30 -23.27 7.48
CA ILE A 120 8.69 -22.12 8.17
C ILE A 120 9.26 -20.83 7.58
N GLU A 121 8.39 -20.00 7.03
CA GLU A 121 8.78 -18.72 6.42
C GLU A 121 7.94 -17.57 7.02
N THR A 122 8.57 -16.41 7.13
CA THR A 122 7.95 -15.17 7.62
C THR A 122 8.08 -14.08 6.57
N GLY A 123 6.94 -13.51 6.19
CA GLY A 123 6.84 -12.38 5.28
C GLY A 123 6.58 -11.10 6.05
N TYR A 124 7.08 -9.98 5.53
CA TYR A 124 6.97 -8.66 6.14
C TYR A 124 6.21 -7.70 5.23
N TYR A 125 5.62 -6.68 5.85
CA TYR A 125 5.13 -5.47 5.22
C TYR A 125 6.30 -4.56 4.83
N SER A 126 6.03 -3.53 4.01
CA SER A 126 7.05 -2.55 3.59
C SER A 126 7.70 -1.82 4.78
N ASN A 127 6.96 -1.62 5.88
CA ASN A 127 7.44 -1.01 7.12
C ASN A 127 8.21 -1.98 8.05
N GLY A 128 8.40 -3.23 7.63
CA GLY A 128 9.11 -4.26 8.39
C GLY A 128 8.29 -5.00 9.45
N THR A 129 7.00 -4.69 9.65
CA THR A 129 6.14 -5.49 10.54
C THR A 129 5.79 -6.83 9.90
N ILE A 130 5.53 -7.85 10.72
CA ILE A 130 5.18 -9.19 10.22
C ILE A 130 3.86 -9.09 9.47
N ARG A 131 3.86 -9.60 8.24
CA ARG A 131 2.67 -9.67 7.38
C ARG A 131 2.07 -11.07 7.35
N LEU A 132 2.91 -12.09 7.34
CA LEU A 132 2.47 -13.49 7.38
C LEU A 132 3.53 -14.41 7.99
N VAL A 133 3.08 -15.51 8.57
CA VAL A 133 3.91 -16.63 9.02
C VAL A 133 3.18 -17.92 8.64
N GLY A 134 3.90 -18.88 8.05
CA GLY A 134 3.34 -20.19 7.71
C GLY A 134 4.40 -21.23 7.46
N GLU A 135 3.97 -22.49 7.39
CA GLU A 135 4.78 -23.61 6.93
C GLU A 135 4.46 -23.91 5.46
N PHE A 136 5.51 -24.06 4.65
CA PHE A 136 5.40 -24.25 3.21
C PHE A 136 6.11 -25.52 2.76
N LYS A 137 5.55 -26.18 1.76
CA LYS A 137 6.19 -27.30 1.07
C LYS A 137 5.94 -27.17 -0.43
N ASN A 138 7.00 -27.02 -1.21
CA ASN A 138 6.93 -26.76 -2.65
C ASN A 138 6.00 -25.59 -2.99
N GLU A 139 6.20 -24.41 -2.37
CA GLU A 139 5.42 -23.17 -2.58
C GLU A 139 4.00 -23.21 -1.99
N LEU A 140 3.48 -24.37 -1.59
CA LEU A 140 2.14 -24.51 -1.02
C LEU A 140 2.18 -24.41 0.49
N VAL A 141 1.18 -23.77 1.10
CA VAL A 141 0.99 -23.81 2.55
C VAL A 141 0.61 -25.22 2.98
N VAL A 142 1.22 -25.70 4.06
CA VAL A 142 0.82 -26.95 4.74
C VAL A 142 0.55 -26.65 6.21
N GLY A 143 -0.64 -27.00 6.70
CA GLY A 143 -1.02 -26.67 8.08
C GLY A 143 -1.48 -25.21 8.21
N GLU A 144 -0.91 -24.44 9.13
CA GLU A 144 -1.40 -23.12 9.49
C GLU A 144 -0.66 -22.00 8.74
N LEU A 145 -1.43 -21.05 8.21
CA LEU A 145 -0.98 -19.73 7.77
C LEU A 145 -1.63 -18.67 8.63
N LYS A 146 -0.82 -17.82 9.25
CA LYS A 146 -1.26 -16.61 9.95
C LYS A 146 -0.94 -15.40 9.10
N ARG A 147 -1.90 -14.49 8.96
CA ARG A 147 -1.69 -13.15 8.42
C ARG A 147 -1.99 -12.12 9.49
N PHE A 148 -1.29 -11.01 9.41
CA PHE A 148 -1.37 -9.94 10.40
C PHE A 148 -1.77 -8.65 9.71
N TYR A 149 -2.34 -7.72 10.46
CA TYR A 149 -2.47 -6.32 10.05
C TYR A 149 -1.13 -5.60 10.21
N PRO A 150 -0.91 -4.43 9.55
CA PRO A 150 0.30 -3.65 9.73
C PRO A 150 0.58 -3.25 11.19
N ASN A 151 -0.46 -3.16 12.03
CA ASN A 151 -0.37 -2.92 13.48
C ASN A 151 0.08 -4.15 14.30
N GLY A 152 0.33 -5.29 13.66
CA GLY A 152 0.82 -6.53 14.27
C GLY A 152 -0.27 -7.45 14.84
N LYS A 153 -1.54 -7.05 14.85
CA LYS A 153 -2.65 -7.93 15.27
C LYS A 153 -2.94 -8.98 14.22
N ILE A 154 -3.47 -10.13 14.64
CA ILE A 154 -3.88 -11.19 13.72
C ILE A 154 -5.04 -10.69 12.85
N LYS A 155 -4.89 -10.84 11.54
CA LYS A 155 -5.92 -10.56 10.53
C LYS A 155 -6.66 -11.83 10.11
N GLU A 156 -5.91 -12.91 9.94
CA GLU A 156 -6.45 -14.17 9.43
C GLU A 156 -5.66 -15.35 9.99
N VAL A 157 -6.36 -16.43 10.32
CA VAL A 157 -5.79 -17.76 10.53
C VAL A 157 -6.44 -18.72 9.56
N SER A 158 -5.64 -19.31 8.68
CA SER A 158 -6.08 -20.24 7.64
C SER A 158 -5.39 -21.58 7.80
N ILE A 159 -6.14 -22.68 7.72
CA ILE A 159 -5.66 -24.05 7.85
C ILE A 159 -5.77 -24.75 6.50
N TYR A 160 -4.68 -25.37 6.07
CA TYR A 160 -4.51 -26.05 4.80
C TYR A 160 -4.13 -27.52 5.00
N ASN A 161 -4.62 -28.39 4.12
CA ASN A 161 -4.18 -29.78 4.10
C ASN A 161 -2.81 -29.93 3.40
N LYS A 162 -2.25 -31.16 3.38
CA LYS A 162 -0.94 -31.45 2.77
C LYS A 162 -0.86 -31.19 1.26
N ARG A 163 -1.98 -30.94 0.59
CA ARG A 163 -2.06 -30.60 -0.84
C ARG A 163 -2.24 -29.09 -1.07
N GLY A 164 -2.24 -28.27 -0.01
CA GLY A 164 -2.42 -26.83 -0.10
C GLY A 164 -3.88 -26.38 -0.25
N PHE A 165 -4.85 -27.26 -0.04
CA PHE A 165 -6.26 -26.84 -0.07
C PHE A 165 -6.69 -26.28 1.28
N LEU A 166 -7.34 -25.11 1.26
CA LEU A 166 -7.90 -24.46 2.44
C LEU A 166 -9.02 -25.32 3.03
N THR A 167 -8.90 -25.68 4.30
CA THR A 167 -9.89 -26.47 5.04
C THR A 167 -10.67 -25.66 6.06
N LYS A 168 -10.07 -24.60 6.59
CA LYS A 168 -10.70 -23.69 7.56
C LYS A 168 -10.06 -22.32 7.45
N LYS A 169 -10.87 -21.28 7.59
CA LYS A 169 -10.41 -19.89 7.64
C LYS A 169 -11.15 -19.17 8.77
N THR A 170 -10.44 -18.32 9.47
CA THR A 170 -10.95 -17.48 10.56
C THR A 170 -10.39 -16.07 10.38
N GLU A 171 -11.26 -15.07 10.30
CA GLU A 171 -10.90 -13.67 10.03
C GLU A 171 -11.21 -12.79 11.22
N PHE A 172 -10.34 -11.81 11.48
CA PHE A 172 -10.46 -10.84 12.56
C PHE A 172 -10.39 -9.44 12.00
N ASP A 173 -11.02 -8.48 12.66
CA ASP A 173 -10.89 -7.06 12.35
C ASP A 173 -9.60 -6.44 12.97
N GLU A 174 -9.35 -5.15 12.72
CA GLU A 174 -8.19 -4.45 13.28
C GLU A 174 -8.24 -4.28 14.82
N ASN A 175 -9.40 -4.52 15.44
CA ASN A 175 -9.54 -4.55 16.90
C ASN A 175 -9.18 -5.92 17.47
N GLY A 176 -9.26 -6.98 16.67
CA GLY A 176 -9.06 -8.38 17.04
C GLY A 176 -10.38 -9.12 17.24
N GLU A 177 -11.51 -8.55 16.83
CA GLU A 177 -12.83 -9.15 16.92
C GLU A 177 -13.08 -10.09 15.73
N LEU A 178 -13.72 -11.23 15.98
CA LEU A 178 -14.00 -12.24 14.96
C LEU A 178 -15.01 -11.71 13.94
N ILE A 179 -14.65 -11.77 12.65
CA ILE A 179 -15.53 -11.44 11.52
C ILE A 179 -16.20 -12.69 10.97
N LYS A 180 -15.43 -13.77 10.76
CA LYS A 180 -15.87 -14.98 10.05
C LYS A 180 -15.12 -16.23 10.48
#